data_AF-A0AAN7L3Z7-F1
#
_entry.id   AF-A0AAN7L3Z7-F1
#
_cell.length_a   1.000
_cell.length_b   1.000
_cell.length_c   1.000
_cell.angle_alpha   90.00
_cell.angle_beta   90.00
_cell.angle_gamma   90.00
#
_symmetry.space_group_name_H-M   'P 1'
#
loop_
_entity.id
_entity.type
_entity.pdbx_description
1 polymer ?
#
loop_
_entity_poly.entity_id
_entity_poly.type
_entity_poly.pdbx_seq_one_letter_code
_entity_poly.pdbx_strand_id
1 'polypeptide(L)'
;MPPNKRNVEGCCTAGTFWKLKLRASMASAAAKTPTRSEVLSLFRCLLRTGRDFCDYNVREYTKRRTIDAFRSNRSLSDQQSVSAAYADGKEQLAIAKRQAIVYSLYSPKVKSIMELNQV
;
A
#
# COMPACT_ATOMS: atom_id res chain seq x y z
N MET A 1 -8.94 54.45 -5.16
CA MET A 1 -8.19 53.40 -5.87
C MET A 1 -7.81 52.31 -4.87
N PRO A 2 -8.57 51.21 -4.77
CA PRO A 2 -8.28 50.11 -3.85
C PRO A 2 -7.25 49.11 -4.43
N PRO A 3 -6.59 48.32 -3.56
CA PRO A 3 -5.40 47.53 -3.88
C PRO A 3 -5.68 46.21 -4.62
N ASN A 4 -4.79 45.86 -5.55
CA ASN A 4 -4.83 44.61 -6.33
C ASN A 4 -4.26 43.44 -5.50
N LYS A 5 -5.15 42.51 -5.12
CA LYS A 5 -4.78 41.22 -4.52
C LYS A 5 -4.13 40.35 -5.59
N ARG A 6 -2.82 40.12 -5.47
CA ARG A 6 -2.17 39.01 -6.19
C ARG A 6 -2.68 37.69 -5.65
N ASN A 7 -3.66 37.23 -6.39
CA ASN A 7 -4.27 35.93 -6.45
C ASN A 7 -3.27 34.78 -6.24
N VAL A 8 -3.45 34.04 -5.14
CA VAL A 8 -2.90 32.70 -4.96
C VAL A 8 -3.91 31.73 -5.57
N GLU A 9 -3.88 31.60 -6.89
CA GLU A 9 -4.59 30.56 -7.63
C GLU A 9 -3.58 29.66 -8.32
N GLY A 10 -2.99 28.77 -7.51
CA GLY A 10 -2.25 27.60 -7.96
C GLY A 10 -3.11 26.35 -7.80
N CYS A 11 -4.31 26.35 -8.38
CA CYS A 11 -5.17 25.17 -8.50
C CYS A 11 -4.55 24.24 -9.56
N CYS A 12 -3.56 23.43 -9.17
CA CYS A 12 -2.98 22.39 -10.02
C CYS A 12 -2.96 21.04 -9.29
N THR A 13 -3.87 20.16 -9.73
CA THR A 13 -3.92 18.69 -9.56
C THR A 13 -4.61 18.11 -8.32
N ALA A 14 -5.78 18.64 -7.97
CA ALA A 14 -6.83 17.80 -7.38
C ALA A 14 -7.55 17.03 -8.50
N GLY A 15 -7.15 15.78 -8.75
CA GLY A 15 -7.96 14.83 -9.52
C GLY A 15 -7.34 14.30 -10.80
N THR A 16 -6.36 13.39 -10.70
CA THR A 16 -6.15 12.27 -11.66
C THR A 16 -5.04 11.30 -11.20
N PHE A 17 -5.07 10.84 -9.94
CA PHE A 17 -4.25 9.68 -9.54
C PHE A 17 -5.07 8.44 -9.14
N TRP A 18 -6.40 8.52 -9.23
CA TRP A 18 -7.32 7.39 -9.04
C TRP A 18 -8.00 6.93 -10.35
N LYS A 19 -7.44 7.30 -11.51
CA LYS A 19 -7.99 6.91 -12.82
C LYS A 19 -6.94 6.31 -13.77
N LEU A 20 -6.19 5.31 -13.28
CA LEU A 20 -5.70 4.23 -14.15
C LEU A 20 -5.42 2.93 -13.39
N LYS A 21 -6.42 2.47 -12.63
CA LYS A 21 -6.62 1.04 -12.41
C LYS A 21 -7.98 0.64 -12.96
N LEU A 22 -8.20 0.95 -14.24
CA LEU A 22 -9.08 0.13 -15.08
C LEU A 22 -8.34 -1.19 -15.36
N ARG A 23 -8.09 -1.98 -14.32
CA ARG A 23 -7.93 -3.42 -14.47
C ARG A 23 -9.25 -4.00 -14.02
N ALA A 24 -10.08 -4.28 -15.03
CA ALA A 24 -10.98 -5.40 -14.95
C ALA A 24 -10.23 -6.58 -14.34
N SER A 25 -10.64 -6.99 -13.16
CA SER A 25 -10.57 -8.38 -12.73
C SER A 25 -11.94 -8.70 -12.17
N MET A 26 -12.91 -8.79 -13.08
CA MET A 26 -13.90 -9.85 -12.97
C MET A 26 -13.14 -11.17 -12.83
N ALA A 27 -12.93 -11.58 -11.60
CA ALA A 27 -12.71 -12.98 -11.26
C ALA A 27 -13.96 -13.44 -10.50
N SER A 28 -15.08 -13.53 -11.23
CA SER A 28 -16.17 -14.42 -10.84
C SER A 28 -15.73 -15.83 -11.20
N ALA A 29 -14.91 -16.43 -10.35
CA ALA A 29 -14.54 -17.83 -10.41
C ALA A 29 -14.49 -18.32 -8.97
N ALA A 30 -15.63 -18.86 -8.50
CA ALA A 30 -15.80 -19.57 -7.23
C ALA A 30 -14.86 -19.08 -6.11
N ALA A 31 -15.12 -17.87 -5.62
CA ALA A 31 -14.32 -17.29 -4.56
C ALA A 31 -14.50 -18.10 -3.27
N LYS A 32 -13.57 -19.04 -3.02
CA LYS A 32 -13.42 -19.65 -1.70
C LYS A 32 -13.29 -18.52 -0.68
N THR A 33 -14.20 -18.48 0.27
CA THR A 33 -14.12 -17.55 1.40
C THR A 33 -12.81 -17.85 2.12
N PRO A 34 -11.86 -16.90 2.15
CA PRO A 34 -10.58 -17.14 2.79
C PRO A 34 -10.81 -17.37 4.27
N THR A 35 -10.20 -18.42 4.80
CA THR A 35 -10.25 -18.72 6.22
C THR A 35 -9.51 -17.64 7.00
N ARG A 36 -9.88 -17.45 8.28
CA ARG A 36 -9.21 -16.48 9.15
C ARG A 36 -7.69 -16.68 9.22
N SER A 37 -7.22 -17.93 9.19
CA SER A 37 -5.80 -18.28 9.18
C SER A 37 -5.10 -17.81 7.91
N GLU A 38 -5.73 -17.96 6.74
CA GLU A 38 -5.19 -17.48 5.46
C GLU A 38 -5.07 -15.96 5.41
N VAL A 39 -6.08 -15.24 5.92
CA VAL A 39 -6.05 -13.77 6.01
C VAL A 39 -4.91 -13.31 6.93
N LEU A 40 -4.76 -13.93 8.10
CA LEU A 40 -3.67 -13.61 9.03
C LEU A 40 -2.30 -14.02 8.48
N SER A 41 -2.22 -15.09 7.69
CA SER A 41 -1.00 -15.49 7.00
C SER A 41 -0.60 -14.43 5.98
N LEU A 42 -1.55 -13.97 5.16
CA LEU A 42 -1.34 -12.88 4.19
C LEU A 42 -0.86 -11.60 4.88
N PHE A 43 -1.49 -11.21 5.99
CA PHE A 43 -1.07 -10.05 6.78
C PHE A 43 0.39 -10.15 7.24
N ARG A 44 0.77 -11.29 7.82
CA ARG A 44 2.15 -11.52 8.28
C ARG A 44 3.13 -11.52 7.11
N CYS A 45 2.77 -12.12 5.98
CA CYS A 45 3.60 -12.09 4.77
C CYS A 45 3.83 -10.67 4.26
N LEU A 46 2.79 -9.84 4.20
CA LEU A 46 2.92 -8.42 3.82
C LEU A 46 3.84 -7.65 4.78
N LEU A 47 3.70 -7.85 6.08
CA LEU A 47 4.57 -7.22 7.07
C LEU A 47 6.01 -7.70 6.98
N ARG A 48 6.25 -8.98 6.67
CA ARG A 48 7.62 -9.51 6.44
C ARG A 48 8.25 -8.87 5.21
N THR A 49 7.55 -8.87 4.07
CA THR A 49 8.05 -8.21 2.86
C THR A 49 8.27 -6.71 3.07
N GLY A 50 7.45 -6.06 3.90
CA GLY A 50 7.66 -4.67 4.31
C GLY A 50 8.99 -4.44 5.04
N ARG A 51 9.53 -5.44 5.76
CA ARG A 51 10.82 -5.33 6.46
C ARG A 51 12.02 -5.51 5.53
N ASP A 52 11.83 -6.12 4.37
CA ASP A 52 12.90 -6.37 3.40
C ASP A 52 13.30 -5.08 2.65
N PHE A 53 12.52 -4.00 2.76
CA PHE A 53 12.87 -2.70 2.19
C PHE A 53 14.01 -2.04 2.97
N CYS A 54 15.07 -1.67 2.22
CA CYS A 54 16.24 -0.98 2.75
C CYS A 54 15.90 0.43 3.28
N ASP A 55 14.99 1.14 2.61
CA ASP A 55 14.64 2.52 2.97
C ASP A 55 13.59 2.58 4.09
N TYR A 56 13.90 3.38 5.13
CA TYR A 56 13.01 3.66 6.26
C TYR A 56 11.60 4.08 5.84
N ASN A 57 11.51 5.05 4.92
CA ASN A 57 10.24 5.63 4.50
C ASN A 57 9.31 4.58 3.87
N VAL A 58 9.88 3.72 3.03
CA VAL A 58 9.12 2.67 2.33
C VAL A 58 8.68 1.60 3.33
N ARG A 59 9.59 1.17 4.21
CA ARG A 59 9.28 0.19 5.27
C ARG A 59 8.14 0.65 6.18
N GLU A 60 8.21 1.87 6.71
CA GLU A 60 7.17 2.41 7.57
C GLU A 60 5.87 2.71 6.81
N TYR A 61 5.95 3.18 5.56
CA TYR A 61 4.78 3.34 4.71
C TYR A 61 4.06 2.01 4.47
N THR A 62 4.78 0.97 4.06
CA THR A 62 4.20 -0.36 3.79
C THR A 62 3.58 -0.94 5.05
N LYS A 63 4.24 -0.80 6.21
CA LYS A 63 3.70 -1.23 7.51
C LYS A 63 2.40 -0.51 7.85
N ARG A 64 2.39 0.82 7.82
CA ARG A 64 1.20 1.63 8.09
C ARG A 64 0.07 1.30 7.12
N ARG A 65 0.35 1.30 5.81
CA ARG A 65 -0.64 1.03 4.77
C ARG A 65 -1.26 -0.36 4.92
N THR A 66 -0.47 -1.37 5.29
CA THR A 66 -0.95 -2.72 5.54
C THR A 66 -1.84 -2.74 6.78
N ILE A 67 -1.41 -2.15 7.89
CA ILE A 67 -2.23 -2.11 9.12
C ILE A 67 -3.55 -1.38 8.88
N ASP A 68 -3.51 -0.23 8.20
CA ASP A 68 -4.70 0.57 7.92
C ASP A 68 -5.67 -0.18 7.00
N ALA A 69 -5.18 -0.83 5.94
CA ALA A 69 -6.02 -1.64 5.06
C ALA A 69 -6.76 -2.76 5.82
N PHE A 70 -6.07 -3.49 6.70
CA PHE A 70 -6.66 -4.57 7.46
C PHE A 70 -7.60 -4.06 8.58
N ARG A 71 -7.35 -2.86 9.12
CA ARG A 71 -8.26 -2.21 10.06
C ARG A 71 -9.53 -1.74 9.38
N SER A 72 -9.43 -1.10 8.21
CA SER A 72 -10.59 -0.67 7.42
C SER A 72 -11.45 -1.85 6.96
N ASN A 73 -10.83 -2.98 6.62
CA ASN A 73 -11.55 -4.17 6.17
C ASN A 73 -12.08 -5.05 7.31
N ARG A 74 -11.85 -4.68 8.58
CA ARG A 74 -12.28 -5.48 9.75
C ARG A 74 -13.80 -5.55 9.90
N SER A 75 -14.52 -4.52 9.50
CA SER A 75 -15.98 -4.42 9.61
C SER A 75 -16.72 -4.99 8.40
N LEU A 76 -16.01 -5.58 7.42
CA LEU A 76 -16.63 -6.20 6.26
C LEU A 76 -17.24 -7.55 6.65
N SER A 77 -18.56 -7.66 6.53
CA SER A 77 -19.31 -8.90 6.80
C SER A 77 -19.62 -9.69 5.51
N ASP A 78 -19.58 -9.03 4.34
CA ASP A 78 -19.96 -9.67 3.08
C ASP A 78 -18.87 -10.59 2.57
N GLN A 79 -19.22 -11.85 2.31
CA GLN A 79 -18.27 -12.87 1.83
C GLN A 79 -17.63 -12.50 0.47
N GLN A 80 -18.37 -11.82 -0.40
CA GLN A 80 -17.86 -11.34 -1.68
C GLN A 80 -16.85 -10.20 -1.51
N SER A 81 -17.08 -9.27 -0.59
CA SER A 81 -16.13 -8.17 -0.35
C SER A 81 -14.87 -8.67 0.34
N VAL A 82 -14.98 -9.63 1.26
CA VAL A 82 -13.82 -10.28 1.91
C VAL A 82 -12.94 -11.00 0.91
N SER A 83 -13.54 -11.75 -0.02
CA SER A 83 -12.77 -12.47 -1.04
C SER A 83 -12.11 -11.53 -2.06
N ALA A 84 -12.79 -10.45 -2.45
CA ALA A 84 -12.21 -9.40 -3.29
C ALA A 84 -11.02 -8.71 -2.58
N ALA A 85 -11.20 -8.28 -1.33
CA ALA A 85 -10.13 -7.65 -0.54
C ALA A 85 -8.93 -8.58 -0.33
N TYR A 86 -9.17 -9.89 -0.18
CA TYR A 86 -8.12 -10.89 -0.08
C TYR A 86 -7.35 -11.09 -1.41
N ALA A 87 -8.05 -11.09 -2.54
CA ALA A 87 -7.42 -11.13 -3.86
C ALA A 87 -6.57 -9.88 -4.11
N ASP A 88 -7.08 -8.69 -3.76
CA ASP A 88 -6.34 -7.45 -3.83
C ASP A 88 -5.08 -7.50 -2.95
N GLY A 89 -5.19 -8.00 -1.72
CA GLY A 89 -4.04 -8.16 -0.82
C GLY A 89 -2.98 -9.11 -1.37
N LYS A 90 -3.36 -10.17 -2.07
CA LYS A 90 -2.42 -11.06 -2.77
C LYS A 90 -1.71 -10.36 -3.92
N GLU A 91 -2.42 -9.54 -4.69
CA GLU A 91 -1.80 -8.74 -5.75
C GLU A 91 -0.80 -7.74 -5.16
N GLN A 92 -1.17 -7.04 -4.08
CA GLN A 92 -0.27 -6.11 -3.39
C GLN A 92 0.97 -6.81 -2.85
N LEU A 93 0.84 -8.03 -2.32
CA LEU A 93 1.99 -8.82 -1.89
C LEU A 93 2.94 -9.12 -3.06
N ALA A 94 2.42 -9.47 -4.23
CA ALA A 94 3.24 -9.71 -5.41
C ALA A 94 3.97 -8.45 -5.87
N ILE A 95 3.30 -7.30 -5.83
CA ILE A 95 3.91 -5.99 -6.13
C ILE A 95 5.01 -5.66 -5.12
N ALA A 96 4.72 -5.77 -3.82
CA ALA A 96 5.68 -5.48 -2.76
C ALA A 96 6.95 -6.32 -2.90
N LYS A 97 6.84 -7.61 -3.22
CA LYS A 97 7.99 -8.50 -3.46
C LYS A 97 8.85 -8.05 -4.63
N ARG A 98 8.23 -7.63 -5.74
CA ARG A 98 8.97 -7.09 -6.91
C ARG A 98 9.69 -5.80 -6.55
N GLN A 99 9.02 -4.92 -5.82
CA GLN A 99 9.59 -3.66 -5.39
C GLN A 99 10.77 -3.88 -4.44
N ALA A 100 10.69 -4.84 -3.50
CA ALA A 100 11.79 -5.14 -2.60
C ALA A 100 13.09 -5.45 -3.35
N ILE A 101 13.01 -6.18 -4.48
CA ILE A 101 14.17 -6.46 -5.33
C ILE A 101 14.71 -5.18 -5.97
N VAL A 102 13.84 -4.34 -6.54
CA VAL A 102 14.25 -3.07 -7.16
C VAL A 102 14.95 -2.16 -6.15
N TYR A 103 14.39 -2.01 -4.95
CA TYR A 103 15.00 -1.21 -3.89
C TYR A 103 16.34 -1.78 -3.42
N SER A 104 16.49 -3.10 -3.41
CA SER A 104 17.77 -3.73 -3.10
C SER A 104 18.85 -3.43 -4.15
N LEU A 105 18.51 -3.37 -5.44
CA LEU A 105 19.46 -3.08 -6.52
C LEU A 105 19.98 -1.63 -6.49
N TYR A 106 19.13 -0.68 -6.08
CA TYR A 106 19.46 0.74 -6.04
C TYR A 106 19.72 1.27 -4.63
N SER A 107 19.96 0.39 -3.66
CA SER A 107 20.10 0.78 -2.26
C SER A 107 21.34 1.68 -2.07
N PRO A 108 21.18 2.89 -1.48
CA PRO A 108 22.32 3.74 -1.17
C PRO A 108 23.21 3.09 -0.10
N LYS A 109 24.53 3.26 -0.23
CA LYS A 109 25.51 2.72 0.74
C LYS A 109 25.36 3.32 2.14
N VAL A 110 24.77 4.51 2.24
CA VAL A 110 24.58 5.26 3.49
C VAL A 110 23.11 5.14 3.91
N LYS A 111 22.89 4.78 5.18
CA LYS A 111 21.54 4.70 5.76
C LYS A 111 20.93 6.10 5.90
N SER A 112 19.60 6.18 5.82
CA SER A 112 18.87 7.43 6.05
C SER A 112 19.15 7.98 7.45
N ILE A 113 19.16 9.31 7.61
CA ILE A 113 19.33 10.00 8.90
C ILE A 113 18.33 9.48 9.95
N MET A 114 17.13 9.09 9.52
CA MET A 114 16.10 8.50 10.39
C MET A 114 16.52 7.17 11.05
N GLU A 115 17.49 6.45 10.46
CA GLU A 115 18.02 5.19 10.99
C GLU A 115 19.34 5.35 11.76
N LEU A 116 20.03 6.48 11.61
CA LEU A 116 21.33 6.72 12.25
C LEU A 116 21.22 7.04 13.74
N ASN A 117 20.04 7.49 14.20
CA ASN A 117 19.83 7.96 15.58
C ASN A 117 19.15 6.91 16.50
N GLN A 118 19.15 5.62 16.14
CA GLN A 118 18.56 4.55 16.95
C GLN A 118 19.57 3.84 17.87
N VAL A 119 20.56 4.58 18.40
CA VAL A 119 21.52 4.09 19.40
C VAL A 119 20.98 4.34 20.80
#